data_AF-A0A183IBR0-F1
#
_entry.id   AF-A0A183IBR0-F1
#
_cell.length_a   1.000
_cell.length_b   1.000
_cell.length_c   1.000
_cell.angle_alpha   90.00
_cell.angle_beta   90.00
_cell.angle_gamma   90.00
#
_symmetry.space_group_name_H-M   'P 1'
#
loop_
_entity.id
_entity.type
_entity.pdbx_description
1 polymer ?
#
loop_
_entity_poly.entity_id
_entity_poly.type
_entity_poly.pdbx_seq_one_letter_code
_entity_poly.pdbx_strand_id
1 'polypeptide(L)'
;MDKIGLRNSDVGMISLSTRWLLSLNLVNGVMGVSALVLPSCFHQCGILLGCVLLLITNFFTKLSCSFLMLAAGLTHRDTYDGLGMKAYGQVGKGCVEVVTALYVFGNLIAFFVVVADITPSLLKVFIDTDLVLGPLSVTAVAAFAMLPLSLSRSVRTVCKFSLAAMVCYLMLVLRLLVLCKNCLLVEQTFEEVNY
;
A
#
# COMPACT_ATOMS: atom_id res chain seq x y z
N MET A 1 36.45 -18.24 25.99
CA MET A 1 36.36 -18.01 24.53
C MET A 1 34.92 -17.83 24.03
N ASP A 2 33.96 -17.37 24.88
CA ASP A 2 32.52 -17.44 24.54
C ASP A 2 31.78 -16.10 24.37
N LYS A 3 32.45 -14.95 24.50
CA LYS A 3 31.79 -13.63 24.31
C LYS A 3 31.80 -13.14 22.86
N ILE A 4 32.59 -13.76 21.98
CA ILE A 4 32.74 -13.34 20.58
C ILE A 4 31.75 -14.09 19.67
N GLY A 5 31.41 -15.35 20.01
CA GLY A 5 30.39 -16.14 19.32
C GLY A 5 28.98 -15.60 19.50
N LEU A 6 28.58 -15.29 20.75
CA LEU A 6 27.26 -14.71 21.05
C LEU A 6 27.07 -13.33 20.40
N ARG A 7 28.12 -12.49 20.37
CA ARG A 7 28.06 -11.18 19.69
C ARG A 7 27.85 -11.32 18.18
N ASN A 8 28.38 -12.36 17.54
CA ASN A 8 28.19 -12.59 16.11
C ASN A 8 26.80 -13.19 15.80
N SER A 9 26.28 -14.05 16.68
CA SER A 9 24.92 -14.59 16.61
C SER A 9 23.87 -13.50 16.84
N ASP A 10 24.08 -12.60 17.81
CA ASP A 10 23.19 -11.46 18.07
C ASP A 10 23.24 -10.44 16.93
N VAL A 11 24.43 -10.13 16.37
CA VAL A 11 24.54 -9.23 15.21
C VAL A 11 23.92 -9.85 13.95
N GLY A 12 24.05 -11.16 13.75
CA GLY A 12 23.37 -11.89 12.69
C GLY A 12 21.84 -11.89 12.86
N MET A 13 21.35 -12.07 14.08
CA MET A 13 19.93 -12.08 14.42
C MET A 13 19.31 -10.67 14.38
N ILE A 14 20.05 -9.64 14.78
CA ILE A 14 19.68 -8.22 14.63
C ILE A 14 19.66 -7.84 13.14
N SER A 15 20.65 -8.27 12.35
CA SER A 15 20.67 -8.05 10.90
C SER A 15 19.49 -8.74 10.21
N LEU A 16 19.21 -10.00 10.54
CA LEU A 16 18.10 -10.75 9.98
C LEU A 16 16.76 -10.09 10.35
N SER A 17 16.54 -9.79 11.64
CA SER A 17 15.33 -9.10 12.13
C SER A 17 15.12 -7.75 11.45
N THR A 18 16.19 -6.97 11.28
CA THR A 18 16.13 -5.67 10.59
C THR A 18 15.76 -5.83 9.11
N ARG A 19 16.30 -6.84 8.42
CA ARG A 19 15.96 -7.15 7.02
C ARG A 19 14.48 -7.54 6.86
N TRP A 20 13.96 -8.37 7.76
CA TRP A 20 12.53 -8.71 7.78
C TRP A 20 11.66 -7.48 8.02
N LEU A 21 12.02 -6.64 8.99
CA LEU A 21 11.29 -5.40 9.30
C LEU A 21 11.30 -4.42 8.11
N LEU A 22 12.42 -4.29 7.40
CA LEU A 22 12.54 -3.49 6.18
C LEU A 22 11.59 -3.97 5.08
N SER A 23 11.54 -5.28 4.84
CA SER A 23 10.62 -5.88 3.85
C SER A 23 9.15 -5.69 4.22
N LEU A 24 8.78 -5.88 5.50
CA LEU A 24 7.41 -5.69 5.96
C LEU A 24 6.96 -4.22 5.86
N ASN A 25 7.86 -3.29 6.16
CA ASN A 25 7.57 -1.88 6.00
C ASN A 25 7.33 -1.50 4.53
N LEU A 26 8.14 -2.05 3.62
CA LEU A 26 7.95 -1.87 2.17
C LEU A 26 6.58 -2.42 1.71
N VAL A 27 6.24 -3.63 2.13
CA VAL A 27 4.96 -4.26 1.79
C VAL A 27 3.79 -3.42 2.31
N ASN A 28 3.85 -2.94 3.55
CA ASN A 28 2.77 -2.14 4.10
C ASN A 28 2.61 -0.76 3.44
N GLY A 29 3.71 -0.17 2.96
CA GLY A 29 3.63 1.03 2.14
C GLY A 29 2.86 0.81 0.84
N VAL A 30 3.04 -0.35 0.20
CA VAL A 30 2.35 -0.70 -1.06
C VAL A 30 0.90 -1.12 -0.80
N MET A 31 0.65 -1.94 0.22
CA MET A 31 -0.66 -2.53 0.48
C MET A 31 -1.74 -1.51 0.84
N GLY A 32 -1.39 -0.37 1.42
CA GLY A 32 -2.34 0.64 1.90
C GLY A 32 -3.35 1.11 0.84
N VAL A 33 -2.86 1.77 -0.21
CA VAL A 33 -3.74 2.28 -1.29
C VAL A 33 -4.31 1.14 -2.12
N SER A 34 -3.50 0.12 -2.41
CA SER A 34 -3.91 -0.99 -3.28
C SER A 34 -5.05 -1.82 -2.68
N ALA A 35 -5.06 -2.09 -1.38
CA ALA A 35 -6.10 -2.90 -0.74
C ALA A 35 -7.50 -2.27 -0.86
N LEU A 36 -7.60 -0.95 -0.90
CA LEU A 36 -8.87 -0.24 -1.08
C LEU A 36 -9.31 -0.19 -2.55
N VAL A 37 -8.34 -0.09 -3.47
CA VAL A 37 -8.61 0.09 -4.90
C VAL A 37 -8.88 -1.24 -5.60
N LEU A 38 -8.21 -2.33 -5.18
CA LEU A 38 -8.36 -3.69 -5.72
C LEU A 38 -9.82 -4.15 -5.87
N PRO A 39 -10.68 -4.12 -4.83
CA PRO A 39 -12.07 -4.56 -4.96
C PRO A 39 -12.86 -3.70 -5.97
N SER A 40 -12.66 -2.38 -5.97
CA SER A 40 -13.31 -1.47 -6.91
C SER A 40 -12.84 -1.67 -8.35
N CYS A 41 -11.55 -1.96 -8.56
CA CYS A 41 -11.01 -2.30 -9.88
C CYS A 41 -11.63 -3.57 -10.45
N PHE A 42 -11.80 -4.63 -9.64
CA PHE A 42 -12.46 -5.85 -10.10
C PHE A 42 -13.93 -5.65 -10.40
N HIS A 43 -14.61 -4.79 -9.65
CA HIS A 43 -16.01 -4.44 -9.91
C HIS A 43 -16.17 -3.74 -11.27
N GLN A 44 -15.28 -2.80 -11.61
CA GLN A 44 -15.43 -2.01 -12.84
C GLN A 44 -14.82 -2.66 -14.09
N CYS A 45 -13.70 -3.37 -13.95
CA CYS A 45 -12.97 -3.94 -15.08
C CYS A 45 -13.33 -5.41 -15.36
N GLY A 46 -14.03 -6.08 -14.45
CA GLY A 46 -14.30 -7.52 -14.53
C GLY A 46 -13.08 -8.39 -14.21
N ILE A 47 -13.31 -9.67 -13.94
CA ILE A 47 -12.28 -10.60 -13.43
C ILE A 47 -11.13 -10.81 -14.44
N LEU A 48 -11.46 -10.98 -15.73
CA LEU A 48 -10.48 -11.29 -16.77
C LEU A 48 -9.52 -10.12 -17.02
N LEU A 49 -10.06 -8.90 -17.17
CA LEU A 49 -9.27 -7.70 -17.41
C LEU A 49 -8.42 -7.36 -16.17
N GLY A 50 -8.99 -7.52 -14.98
CA GLY A 50 -8.27 -7.35 -13.71
C GLY A 50 -7.06 -8.26 -13.59
N CYS A 51 -7.19 -9.55 -13.93
CA CYS A 51 -6.07 -10.48 -13.96
C CYS A 51 -4.97 -10.06 -14.94
N VAL A 52 -5.34 -9.61 -16.15
CA VAL A 52 -4.37 -9.12 -17.15
C VAL A 52 -3.63 -7.88 -16.64
N LEU A 53 -4.35 -6.91 -16.08
CA LEU A 53 -3.78 -5.69 -15.47
C LEU A 53 -2.79 -6.04 -14.34
N LEU A 54 -3.11 -7.02 -13.50
CA LEU A 54 -2.21 -7.49 -12.44
C LEU A 54 -0.93 -8.14 -13.00
N LEU A 55 -1.05 -8.97 -14.04
CA LEU A 55 0.11 -9.59 -14.69
C LEU A 55 1.02 -8.54 -15.34
N ILE A 56 0.44 -7.55 -16.02
CA ILE A 56 1.19 -6.43 -16.61
C ILE A 56 1.90 -5.65 -15.50
N THR A 57 1.20 -5.31 -14.42
CA THR A 57 1.77 -4.56 -13.29
C THR A 57 2.90 -5.34 -12.62
N ASN A 58 2.78 -6.68 -12.51
CA ASN A 58 3.86 -7.52 -12.00
C ASN A 58 5.12 -7.43 -12.87
N PHE A 59 4.94 -7.52 -14.20
CA PHE A 59 6.03 -7.41 -15.16
C PHE A 59 6.72 -6.04 -15.07
N PHE A 60 5.96 -4.95 -15.10
CA PHE A 60 6.49 -3.59 -14.93
C PHE A 60 7.21 -3.42 -13.59
N THR A 61 6.65 -3.94 -12.49
CA THR A 61 7.28 -3.87 -11.17
C THR A 61 8.63 -4.59 -11.14
N LYS A 62 8.73 -5.78 -11.75
CA LYS A 62 10.00 -6.51 -11.86
C LYS A 62 11.02 -5.75 -12.68
N LEU A 63 10.59 -5.14 -13.78
CA LEU A 63 11.44 -4.32 -14.62
C LEU A 63 11.99 -3.13 -13.84
N SER A 64 11.12 -2.36 -13.18
CA SER A 64 11.51 -1.22 -12.34
C SER A 64 12.45 -1.61 -11.21
N CYS A 65 12.19 -2.72 -10.51
CA CYS A 65 13.05 -3.21 -9.44
C CYS A 65 14.43 -3.63 -9.97
N SER A 66 14.50 -4.25 -11.14
CA SER A 66 15.77 -4.64 -11.78
C SER A 66 16.60 -3.42 -12.18
N PHE A 67 15.96 -2.40 -12.77
CA PHE A 67 16.62 -1.12 -13.05
C PHE A 67 17.09 -0.42 -11.78
N LEU A 68 16.29 -0.44 -10.72
CA LEU A 68 16.65 0.17 -9.44
C LEU A 68 17.84 -0.54 -8.78
N MET A 69 17.88 -1.87 -8.81
CA MET A 69 19.03 -2.63 -8.29
C MET A 69 20.29 -2.40 -9.12
N LEU A 70 20.16 -2.33 -10.45
CA LEU A 70 21.29 -2.03 -11.35
C LEU A 70 21.82 -0.59 -11.09
N ALA A 71 20.92 0.37 -10.90
CA ALA A 71 21.25 1.73 -10.50
C ALA A 71 21.97 1.77 -9.15
N ALA A 72 21.45 1.08 -8.13
CA ALA A 72 22.06 1.03 -6.81
C ALA A 72 23.48 0.44 -6.87
N GLY A 73 23.68 -0.62 -7.66
CA GLY A 73 24.99 -1.26 -7.86
C GLY A 73 26.01 -0.38 -8.58
N LEU A 74 25.59 0.45 -9.54
CA LEU A 74 26.49 1.31 -10.33
C LEU A 74 26.88 2.62 -9.61
N THR A 75 26.08 3.09 -8.65
CA THR A 75 26.26 4.43 -8.07
C THR A 75 26.95 4.41 -6.70
N HIS A 76 26.95 3.27 -5.99
CA HIS A 76 27.46 3.15 -4.61
C HIS A 76 26.92 4.26 -3.65
N ARG A 77 25.82 4.91 -4.04
CA ARG A 77 25.09 5.98 -3.37
C ARG A 77 23.61 5.71 -3.53
N ASP A 78 22.89 5.74 -2.41
CA ASP A 78 21.52 5.23 -2.27
C ASP A 78 20.42 6.15 -2.81
N THR A 79 20.75 7.15 -3.64
CA THR A 79 19.78 8.18 -4.07
C THR A 79 19.69 8.30 -5.59
N TYR A 80 18.44 8.24 -6.09
CA TYR A 80 18.04 8.42 -7.51
C TYR A 80 18.68 9.66 -8.17
N ASP A 81 18.96 10.69 -7.39
CA ASP A 81 19.62 11.92 -7.79
C ASP A 81 21.05 11.74 -8.35
N GLY A 82 21.80 10.76 -7.83
CA GLY A 82 23.19 10.52 -8.24
C GLY A 82 23.30 9.81 -9.59
N LEU A 83 22.29 9.02 -9.95
CA LEU A 83 22.26 8.25 -11.19
C LEU A 83 21.89 9.14 -12.40
N GLY A 84 20.93 10.06 -12.22
CA GLY A 84 20.52 11.03 -13.23
C GLY A 84 21.66 11.97 -13.64
N MET A 85 22.50 12.39 -12.69
CA MET A 85 23.65 13.25 -12.96
C MET A 85 24.68 12.60 -13.91
N LYS A 86 24.83 11.28 -13.88
CA LYS A 86 25.84 10.55 -14.68
C LYS A 86 25.32 10.08 -16.04
N ALA A 87 24.00 9.87 -16.17
CA ALA A 87 23.38 9.39 -17.41
C ALA A 87 22.73 10.51 -18.28
N TYR A 88 22.16 11.55 -17.67
CA TYR A 88 21.40 12.61 -18.38
C TYR A 88 21.71 14.04 -17.87
N GLY A 89 22.62 14.20 -16.91
CA GLY A 89 22.94 15.49 -16.29
C GLY A 89 21.84 16.02 -15.36
N GLN A 90 21.85 17.33 -15.11
CA GLN A 90 20.98 18.00 -14.13
C GLN A 90 19.49 18.02 -14.55
N VAL A 91 19.21 17.94 -15.86
CA VAL A 91 17.85 17.93 -16.42
C VAL A 91 17.15 16.60 -16.16
N GLY A 92 17.87 15.47 -16.27
CA GLY A 92 17.32 14.14 -15.99
C GLY A 92 16.90 13.96 -14.53
N LYS A 93 17.69 14.52 -13.59
CA LYS A 93 17.36 14.54 -12.16
C LYS A 93 16.03 15.26 -11.91
N GLY A 94 15.89 16.48 -12.43
CA GLY A 94 14.67 17.27 -12.23
C GLY A 94 13.42 16.61 -12.81
N CYS A 95 13.53 15.94 -13.97
CA CYS A 95 12.40 15.25 -14.59
C CYS A 95 11.89 14.07 -13.74
N VAL A 96 12.82 13.25 -13.20
CA VAL A 96 12.45 12.11 -12.33
C VAL A 96 11.84 12.60 -11.01
N GLU A 97 12.39 13.67 -10.43
CA GLU A 97 11.86 14.28 -9.21
C GLU A 97 10.42 14.79 -9.43
N VAL A 98 10.17 15.49 -10.53
CA VAL A 98 8.83 16.01 -10.87
C VAL A 98 7.86 14.86 -11.14
N VAL A 99 8.25 13.82 -11.90
CA VAL A 99 7.39 12.66 -12.17
C VAL A 99 7.04 11.92 -10.87
N THR A 100 8.02 11.73 -9.99
CA THR A 100 7.80 11.08 -8.68
C THR A 100 6.88 11.91 -7.81
N ALA A 101 7.07 13.23 -7.77
CA ALA A 101 6.19 14.14 -7.04
C ALA A 101 4.75 14.05 -7.57
N LEU A 102 4.56 14.21 -8.89
CA LEU A 102 3.23 14.12 -9.53
C LEU A 102 2.56 12.76 -9.29
N TYR A 103 3.32 11.67 -9.32
CA TYR A 103 2.82 10.33 -9.01
C TYR A 103 2.33 10.21 -7.56
N VAL A 104 3.10 10.71 -6.59
CA VAL A 104 2.69 10.71 -5.18
C VAL A 104 1.46 11.59 -4.97
N PHE A 105 1.43 12.79 -5.56
CA PHE A 105 0.25 13.67 -5.51
C PHE A 105 -1.00 13.03 -6.11
N GLY A 106 -0.88 12.36 -7.27
CA GLY A 106 -1.98 11.64 -7.90
C GLY A 106 -2.53 10.52 -7.02
N ASN A 107 -1.66 9.71 -6.41
CA ASN A 107 -2.07 8.65 -5.49
C ASN A 107 -2.78 9.20 -4.24
N LEU A 108 -2.34 10.35 -3.70
CA LEU A 108 -3.00 10.99 -2.57
C LEU A 108 -4.43 11.41 -2.93
N ILE A 109 -4.62 12.07 -4.08
CA ILE A 109 -5.94 12.49 -4.54
C ILE A 109 -6.86 11.29 -4.77
N ALA A 110 -6.37 10.26 -5.47
CA ALA A 110 -7.13 9.04 -5.71
C ALA A 110 -7.54 8.36 -4.40
N PHE A 111 -6.63 8.27 -3.43
CA PHE A 111 -6.92 7.71 -2.12
C PHE A 111 -8.01 8.50 -1.38
N PHE A 112 -7.94 9.83 -1.38
CA PHE A 112 -8.97 10.66 -0.74
C PHE A 112 -10.34 10.45 -1.37
N VAL A 113 -10.42 10.36 -2.70
CA VAL A 113 -11.69 10.11 -3.41
C VAL A 113 -12.26 8.74 -3.03
N VAL A 114 -11.44 7.69 -3.01
CA VAL A 114 -11.87 6.33 -2.64
C VAL A 114 -12.34 6.27 -1.18
N VAL A 115 -11.59 6.89 -0.26
CA VAL A 115 -11.98 6.96 1.15
C VAL A 115 -13.27 7.75 1.32
N ALA A 116 -13.45 8.87 0.62
CA ALA A 116 -14.66 9.68 0.68
C ALA A 116 -15.90 8.91 0.17
N ASP A 117 -15.73 8.02 -0.80
CA ASP A 117 -16.81 7.17 -1.33
C ASP A 117 -17.21 6.06 -0.33
N ILE A 118 -16.23 5.48 0.36
CA ILE A 118 -16.45 4.38 1.31
C ILE A 118 -16.94 4.90 2.68
N THR A 119 -16.50 6.09 3.10
CA THR A 119 -16.81 6.68 4.41
C THR A 119 -18.30 6.77 4.74
N PRO A 120 -19.22 7.25 3.88
CA PRO A 120 -20.64 7.32 4.21
C PRO A 120 -21.26 5.95 4.49
N SER A 121 -20.85 4.91 3.75
CA SER A 121 -21.29 3.53 3.97
C SER A 121 -20.78 2.96 5.30
N LEU A 122 -19.55 3.32 5.70
CA LEU A 122 -19.00 2.94 7.01
C LEU A 122 -19.68 3.70 8.14
N LEU A 123 -19.93 5.00 7.98
CA LEU A 123 -20.51 5.84 9.03
C LEU A 123 -21.92 5.39 9.39
N LYS A 124 -22.73 4.96 8.40
CA LYS A 124 -24.06 4.37 8.63
C LYS A 124 -24.05 3.13 9.51
N VAL A 125 -22.96 2.35 9.52
CA VAL A 125 -22.81 1.16 10.36
C VAL A 125 -22.45 1.51 11.80
N PHE A 126 -21.80 2.66 12.02
CA PHE A 126 -21.33 3.06 13.36
C PHE A 126 -22.23 4.09 14.05
N ILE A 127 -22.87 4.97 13.30
CA ILE A 127 -23.68 6.09 13.78
C ILE A 127 -24.94 6.17 12.91
N ASP A 128 -26.08 5.83 13.50
CA ASP A 128 -27.44 5.82 12.90
C ASP A 128 -27.96 7.26 12.66
N THR A 129 -27.10 8.18 12.21
CA THR A 129 -27.45 9.59 12.07
C THR A 129 -27.15 10.07 10.65
N ASP A 130 -28.19 10.52 9.96
CA ASP A 130 -28.16 11.22 8.67
C ASP A 130 -27.51 12.61 8.81
N LEU A 131 -26.26 12.66 9.27
CA LEU A 131 -25.47 13.88 9.17
C LEU A 131 -24.99 13.97 7.72
N VAL A 132 -25.75 14.71 6.91
CA VAL A 132 -25.41 15.15 5.55
C VAL A 132 -24.23 16.13 5.62
N LEU A 133 -23.08 15.67 6.09
CA LEU A 133 -21.81 16.33 5.88
C LEU A 133 -21.38 15.96 4.47
N GLY A 134 -21.58 16.88 3.53
CA GLY A 134 -21.25 16.65 2.12
C GLY A 134 -19.82 16.10 1.94
N PRO A 135 -19.56 15.33 0.88
CA PRO A 135 -18.28 14.64 0.65
C PRO A 135 -17.05 15.57 0.70
N LEU A 136 -17.25 16.86 0.42
CA LEU A 136 -16.26 17.93 0.56
C LEU A 136 -15.83 18.19 2.03
N SER A 137 -16.76 18.16 2.98
CA SER A 137 -16.49 18.42 4.40
C SER A 137 -15.71 17.28 5.06
N VAL A 138 -16.03 16.03 4.70
CA VAL A 138 -15.33 14.83 5.18
C VAL A 138 -13.91 14.77 4.60
N THR A 139 -13.75 15.12 3.32
CA THR A 139 -12.43 15.20 2.67
C THR A 139 -11.57 16.32 3.24
N ALA A 140 -12.16 17.49 3.54
CA ALA A 140 -11.44 18.61 4.15
C ALA A 140 -10.96 18.30 5.58
N VAL A 141 -11.80 17.64 6.40
CA VAL A 141 -11.43 17.21 7.75
C VAL A 141 -10.36 16.12 7.72
N ALA A 142 -10.45 15.18 6.77
CA ALA A 142 -9.42 14.15 6.56
C ALA A 142 -8.08 14.76 6.08
N ALA A 143 -8.12 15.75 5.19
CA ALA A 143 -6.93 16.49 4.76
C ALA A 143 -6.29 17.28 5.92
N PHE A 144 -7.11 17.91 6.77
CA PHE A 144 -6.66 18.63 7.96
C PHE A 144 -6.08 17.69 9.04
N ALA A 145 -6.58 16.44 9.13
CA ALA A 145 -6.07 15.40 10.02
C ALA A 145 -4.83 14.65 9.47
N MET A 146 -4.64 14.62 8.15
CA MET A 146 -3.42 14.07 7.52
C MET A 146 -2.21 15.01 7.63
N LEU A 147 -2.45 16.31 7.74
CA LEU A 147 -1.44 17.35 7.96
C LEU A 147 -0.59 17.14 9.23
N PRO A 148 -1.14 16.85 10.43
CA PRO A 148 -0.35 16.50 11.61
C PRO A 148 0.32 15.11 11.48
N LEU A 149 -0.23 14.20 10.67
CA LEU A 149 0.37 12.90 10.41
C LEU A 149 1.66 13.01 9.59
N SER A 150 1.70 13.91 8.61
CA SER A 150 2.90 14.23 7.81
C SER A 150 4.03 14.84 8.66
N LEU A 151 3.71 15.38 9.84
CA LEU A 151 4.67 15.97 10.76
C LEU A 151 5.16 14.99 11.86
N SER A 152 4.56 13.79 11.97
CA SER A 152 4.96 12.75 12.92
C SER A 152 6.26 12.07 12.48
N ARG A 153 7.36 12.76 12.72
CA ARG A 153 8.74 12.39 12.46
C ARG A 153 9.24 11.32 13.45
N SER A 154 8.58 10.16 13.53
CA SER A 154 9.08 9.03 14.31
C SER A 154 8.95 7.70 13.56
N VAL A 155 10.01 7.34 12.86
CA VAL A 155 10.22 6.05 12.17
C VAL A 155 10.04 4.82 13.08
N ARG A 156 10.12 4.98 14.41
CA ARG A 156 10.01 3.89 15.39
C ARG A 156 8.55 3.45 15.63
N THR A 157 7.59 4.35 15.41
CA THR A 157 6.15 4.05 15.49
C THR A 157 5.67 3.25 14.28
N VAL A 158 6.34 3.43 13.13
CA VAL A 158 6.01 2.76 11.87
C VAL A 158 6.19 1.24 11.94
N CYS A 159 7.19 0.73 12.67
CA CYS A 159 7.35 -0.72 12.85
C CYS A 159 6.22 -1.37 13.67
N LYS A 160 5.72 -0.69 14.72
CA LYS A 160 4.55 -1.16 15.49
C LYS A 160 3.27 -1.06 14.68
N PHE A 161 3.14 0.03 13.92
CA PHE A 161 2.04 0.24 12.98
C PHE A 161 2.03 -0.81 11.87
N SER A 162 3.21 -1.27 11.42
CA SER A 162 3.34 -2.26 10.36
C SER A 162 2.79 -3.64 10.76
N LEU A 163 3.09 -4.09 11.98
CA LEU A 163 2.48 -5.33 12.51
C LEU A 163 0.96 -5.21 12.66
N ALA A 164 0.46 -4.08 13.18
CA ALA A 164 -0.98 -3.84 13.32
C ALA A 164 -1.71 -3.78 11.97
N ALA A 165 -1.10 -3.15 10.96
CA ALA A 165 -1.63 -3.07 9.60
C ALA A 165 -1.73 -4.45 8.94
N MET A 166 -0.73 -5.33 9.12
CA MET A 166 -0.79 -6.71 8.64
C MET A 166 -1.96 -7.49 9.24
N VAL A 167 -2.21 -7.34 10.53
CA VAL A 167 -3.37 -7.96 11.20
C VAL A 167 -4.68 -7.42 10.62
N CYS A 168 -4.76 -6.11 10.38
CA CYS A 168 -5.92 -5.49 9.73
C CYS A 168 -6.14 -6.02 8.30
N TYR A 169 -5.08 -6.15 7.50
CA TYR A 169 -5.17 -6.74 6.16
C TYR A 169 -5.64 -8.20 6.22
N LEU A 170 -5.13 -8.98 7.18
CA LEU A 170 -5.56 -10.35 7.38
C LEU A 170 -7.04 -10.43 7.73
N MET A 171 -7.52 -9.57 8.64
CA MET A 171 -8.94 -9.44 8.99
C MET A 171 -9.79 -9.05 7.79
N LEU A 172 -9.33 -8.11 6.96
CA LEU A 172 -10.03 -7.67 5.75
C LEU A 172 -10.15 -8.82 4.75
N VAL A 173 -9.06 -9.54 4.49
CA VAL A 173 -9.07 -10.72 3.61
C VAL A 173 -9.98 -11.80 4.17
N LEU A 174 -9.95 -12.08 5.48
CA LEU A 174 -10.85 -13.04 6.11
C LEU A 174 -12.32 -12.62 5.96
N ARG A 175 -12.65 -11.34 6.13
CA ARG A 175 -14.01 -10.82 5.91
C ARG A 175 -14.45 -10.97 4.45
N LEU A 176 -13.57 -10.70 3.49
CA LEU A 176 -13.85 -10.92 2.07
C LEU A 176 -14.05 -12.41 1.75
N LEU A 177 -13.25 -13.30 2.34
CA LEU A 177 -13.40 -14.75 2.15
C LEU A 177 -14.71 -15.27 2.75
N VAL A 178 -15.08 -14.80 3.94
CA VAL A 178 -16.37 -15.15 4.57
C VAL A 178 -17.54 -14.62 3.73
N LEU A 179 -17.46 -13.37 3.25
CA LEU A 179 -18.48 -12.79 2.38
C LEU A 179 -18.61 -13.58 1.07
N CYS A 180 -17.49 -13.93 0.44
CA CYS A 180 -17.46 -14.71 -0.79
C CYS A 180 -18.04 -16.11 -0.56
N LYS A 181 -17.67 -16.77 0.54
CA LYS A 181 -18.25 -18.08 0.91
C LYS A 181 -19.76 -17.97 1.16
N ASN A 182 -20.22 -16.94 1.85
CA ASN A 182 -21.64 -16.72 2.09
C ASN A 182 -22.40 -16.45 0.78
N CYS A 183 -21.81 -15.71 -0.16
CA CYS A 183 -22.37 -15.49 -1.49
C CYS A 183 -22.47 -16.80 -2.28
N LEU A 184 -21.43 -17.65 -2.23
CA LEU A 184 -21.40 -18.95 -2.90
C LEU A 184 -22.41 -19.94 -2.29
N LEU A 185 -22.60 -19.91 -0.96
CA LEU A 185 -23.63 -20.70 -0.28
C LEU A 185 -25.04 -20.23 -0.62
N VAL A 186 -25.25 -18.91 -0.78
CA VAL A 186 -26.52 -18.35 -1.26
C VAL A 186 -26.79 -18.83 -2.69
N GLU A 187 -25.80 -18.76 -3.60
CA GLU A 187 -25.95 -19.22 -4.99
C GLU A 187 -26.27 -20.72 -5.09
N GLN A 188 -25.62 -21.55 -4.26
CA GLN A 188 -25.92 -22.99 -4.15
C GLN A 188 -27.33 -23.26 -3.59
N THR A 189 -27.84 -22.40 -2.70
CA THR A 189 -29.21 -22.51 -2.16
C THR A 189 -30.25 -22.14 -3.23
N PHE A 190 -29.93 -21.21 -4.13
CA PHE A 190 -30.79 -20.88 -5.26
C PHE A 190 -30.80 -21.95 -6.36
N GLU A 191 -29.72 -22.71 -6.55
CA GLU A 191 -29.70 -23.87 -7.45
C GLU A 191 -30.50 -25.06 -6.91
N GLU A 192 -30.53 -25.31 -5.59
CA GLU A 192 -31.34 -26.42 -5.03
C GLU A 192 -32.86 -26.13 -4.98
N VAL A 193 -33.29 -24.86 -4.97
CA VAL A 193 -34.72 -24.50 -4.87
C VAL A 193 -35.42 -24.43 -6.23
N ASN A 194 -34.65 -24.46 -7.34
CA ASN A 194 -35.19 -24.31 -8.71
C ASN A 194 -35.29 -25.63 -9.50
N TYR A 195 -35.28 -26.78 -8.81
CA TYR A 195 -35.63 -28.10 -9.35
C TYR A 195 -36.85 -28.70 -8.64
#